data_AF-A0A3M1GQP1-F1
#
_entry.id   AF-A0A3M1GQP1-F1
#
_cell.length_a   1.000
_cell.length_b   1.000
_cell.length_c   1.000
_cell.angle_alpha   90.00
_cell.angle_beta   90.00
_cell.angle_gamma   90.00
#
_symmetry.space_group_name_H-M   'P 1'
#
loop_
_entity.id
_entity.type
_entity.pdbx_description
1 polymer ?
#
loop_
_entity_poly.entity_id
_entity_poly.type
_entity_poly.pdbx_seq_one_letter_code
_entity_poly.pdbx_strand_id
1 'polypeptide(L)'
;MQFREEISTITVVLQPYDESRRAEVQLPPDTTVAELIAAARKRWRFDDGTDYRLVLTRRRFDENENFEDVDEELDPSRTLGSYGLPHRALLTLYPNLVAGAGDLLEQLREKRLRNERAAIEQLAARLEPLRVLRCHPEFKSGFALEFRCPGVTELTAGTASIGRVHRVTITYPVDFPRPGTAPSVRFVTPIRHPHVFTHDRTVCLGKAAKANEPLEQLAIRIGRLITCDPELFDPGSVADPDAARWLRSNMNRLPLGGARFGQVRRPGTPPTRPTMTWKDLRE
;
A
#
# COMPACT_ATOMS: atom_id res chain seq x y z
N MET A 1 -15.51 18.88 -45.19
CA MET A 1 -15.80 18.84 -43.74
C MET A 1 -15.16 17.57 -43.19
N GLN A 2 -13.92 17.66 -42.71
CA GLN A 2 -13.19 16.51 -42.15
C GLN A 2 -13.67 16.32 -40.71
N PHE A 3 -14.37 15.22 -40.46
CA PHE A 3 -14.60 14.74 -39.09
C PHE A 3 -13.23 14.32 -38.54
N ARG A 4 -12.69 15.08 -37.58
CA ARG A 4 -11.62 14.58 -36.72
C ARG A 4 -12.26 13.47 -35.89
N GLU A 5 -11.92 12.23 -36.18
CA GLU A 5 -12.11 11.14 -35.22
C GLU A 5 -11.39 11.56 -33.94
N GLU A 6 -12.16 11.86 -32.89
CA GLU A 6 -11.60 11.93 -31.54
C GLU A 6 -11.07 10.54 -31.24
N ILE A 7 -9.74 10.39 -31.29
CA ILE A 7 -9.08 9.16 -30.86
C ILE A 7 -9.46 8.99 -29.39
N SER A 8 -10.38 8.07 -29.13
CA SER A 8 -10.72 7.69 -27.77
C SER A 8 -9.43 7.24 -27.09
N THR A 9 -9.15 7.75 -25.90
CA THR A 9 -7.97 7.38 -25.12
C THR A 9 -8.41 6.76 -23.81
N ILE A 10 -7.65 5.79 -23.35
CA ILE A 10 -7.78 5.26 -21.99
C ILE A 10 -6.70 5.88 -21.12
N THR A 11 -7.01 6.06 -19.85
CA THR A 11 -6.07 6.55 -18.84
C THR A 11 -5.80 5.44 -17.85
N VAL A 12 -4.54 5.03 -17.72
CA VAL A 12 -4.11 4.00 -16.76
C VAL A 12 -3.02 4.54 -15.86
N VAL A 13 -2.82 3.89 -14.72
CA VAL A 13 -1.72 4.19 -13.81
C VAL A 13 -0.73 3.06 -13.91
N LEU A 14 0.45 3.32 -14.47
CA LEU A 14 1.48 2.33 -14.67
C LEU A 14 2.53 2.42 -13.57
N GLN A 15 2.94 1.29 -13.01
CA GLN A 15 4.07 1.20 -12.09
C GLN A 15 4.84 -0.12 -12.27
N PRO A 16 6.15 -0.16 -12.02
CA PRO A 16 6.86 -1.41 -11.85
C PRO A 16 6.58 -2.06 -10.51
N TYR A 17 6.92 -3.35 -10.41
CA TYR A 17 6.87 -4.16 -9.19
C TYR A 17 7.56 -3.54 -7.97
N ASP A 18 8.67 -2.83 -8.15
CA ASP A 18 9.37 -2.14 -7.06
C ASP A 18 8.76 -0.77 -6.68
N GLU A 19 7.71 -0.37 -7.41
CA GLU A 19 7.06 0.96 -7.48
C GLU A 19 8.03 2.14 -7.44
N SER A 20 9.24 1.96 -7.96
CA SER A 20 10.24 3.04 -8.08
C SER A 20 9.77 4.19 -8.96
N ARG A 21 8.75 3.95 -9.78
CA ARG A 21 8.17 4.91 -10.72
C ARG A 21 6.67 4.72 -10.76
N ARG A 22 5.97 5.81 -11.03
CA ARG A 22 4.53 5.77 -11.26
C ARG A 22 4.15 6.87 -12.22
N ALA A 23 3.45 6.50 -13.28
CA ALA A 23 2.99 7.45 -14.29
C ALA A 23 1.50 7.25 -14.56
N GLU A 24 0.80 8.34 -14.82
CA GLU A 24 -0.51 8.27 -15.44
C GLU A 24 -0.30 8.31 -16.95
N VAL A 25 -0.73 7.28 -17.65
CA VAL A 25 -0.48 7.13 -19.09
C VAL A 25 -1.81 7.24 -19.82
N GLN A 26 -1.87 8.18 -20.77
CA GLN A 26 -2.95 8.30 -21.74
C GLN A 26 -2.54 7.60 -23.03
N LEU A 27 -3.28 6.57 -23.42
CA LEU A 27 -2.94 5.73 -24.57
C LEU A 27 -4.17 5.28 -25.37
N PRO A 28 -3.98 4.93 -26.65
CA PRO A 28 -5.04 4.38 -27.49
C PRO A 28 -5.59 3.05 -26.92
N PRO A 29 -6.91 2.79 -26.97
CA PRO A 29 -7.51 1.56 -26.46
C PRO A 29 -7.10 0.30 -27.23
N ASP A 30 -6.67 0.45 -28.48
CA ASP A 30 -6.15 -0.62 -29.35
C ASP A 30 -4.70 -0.99 -29.03
N THR A 31 -4.02 -0.26 -28.14
CA THR A 31 -2.68 -0.65 -27.64
C THR A 31 -2.75 -2.05 -27.01
N THR A 32 -1.90 -2.96 -27.48
CA THR A 32 -1.76 -4.30 -26.90
C THR A 32 -1.03 -4.26 -25.56
N VAL A 33 -1.29 -5.25 -24.71
CA VAL A 33 -0.57 -5.41 -23.44
C VAL A 33 0.94 -5.56 -23.70
N ALA A 34 1.34 -6.32 -24.72
CA ALA A 34 2.74 -6.48 -25.11
C ALA A 34 3.41 -5.16 -25.51
N GLU A 35 2.74 -4.31 -26.30
CA GLU A 35 3.27 -2.99 -26.67
C GLU A 35 3.45 -2.08 -25.45
N LEU A 36 2.49 -2.09 -24.52
CA LEU A 36 2.61 -1.30 -23.29
C LEU A 36 3.78 -1.78 -22.44
N ILE A 37 3.98 -3.10 -22.30
CA ILE A 37 5.12 -3.69 -21.59
C ILE A 37 6.43 -3.24 -22.27
N ALA A 38 6.54 -3.38 -23.59
CA ALA A 38 7.75 -3.00 -24.33
C ALA A 38 8.07 -1.50 -24.20
N ALA A 39 7.06 -0.63 -24.32
CA ALA A 39 7.22 0.81 -24.15
C ALA A 39 7.70 1.16 -22.73
N ALA A 40 7.07 0.57 -21.71
CA ALA A 40 7.45 0.80 -20.31
C ALA A 40 8.87 0.31 -20.00
N ARG A 41 9.25 -0.88 -20.49
CA ARG A 41 10.60 -1.44 -20.35
C ARG A 41 11.65 -0.50 -20.94
N LYS A 42 11.43 -0.05 -22.18
CA LYS A 42 12.31 0.90 -22.86
C LYS A 42 12.41 2.22 -22.09
N ARG A 43 11.28 2.83 -21.77
CA ARG A 43 11.21 4.13 -21.07
C ARG A 43 11.89 4.12 -19.73
N TRP A 44 11.69 3.03 -18.99
CA TRP A 44 12.20 2.89 -17.64
C TRP A 44 13.56 2.19 -17.54
N ARG A 45 14.11 1.77 -18.69
CA ARG A 45 15.39 1.09 -18.82
C ARG A 45 15.44 -0.15 -17.93
N PHE A 46 14.41 -0.98 -18.05
CA PHE A 46 14.42 -2.32 -17.46
C PHE A 46 15.36 -3.23 -18.24
N ASP A 47 15.78 -4.32 -17.60
CA ASP A 47 16.67 -5.30 -18.21
C ASP A 47 16.01 -5.94 -19.44
N ASP A 48 16.75 -5.97 -20.55
CA ASP A 48 16.31 -6.56 -21.81
C ASP A 48 16.18 -8.08 -21.72
N GLY A 49 16.92 -8.72 -20.78
CA GLY A 49 16.87 -10.16 -20.53
C GLY A 49 15.74 -10.63 -19.61
N THR A 50 15.03 -9.71 -18.95
CA THR A 50 13.91 -10.06 -18.05
C THR A 50 12.60 -9.96 -18.81
N ASP A 51 11.83 -11.05 -18.83
CA ASP A 51 10.46 -11.03 -19.33
C ASP A 51 9.53 -10.40 -18.29
N TYR A 52 8.48 -9.72 -18.73
CA TYR A 52 7.55 -9.00 -17.86
C TYR A 52 6.11 -9.33 -18.25
N ARG A 53 5.25 -9.44 -17.23
CA ARG A 53 3.81 -9.50 -17.36
C ARG A 53 3.16 -8.27 -16.76
N LEU A 54 1.96 -7.96 -17.23
CA LEU A 54 1.16 -6.84 -16.73
C LEU A 54 0.01 -7.39 -15.89
N VAL A 55 -0.13 -6.89 -14.67
CA VAL A 55 -1.20 -7.29 -13.76
C VAL A 55 -2.08 -6.08 -13.48
N LEU A 56 -3.39 -6.29 -13.62
CA LEU A 56 -4.42 -5.32 -13.28
C LEU A 56 -4.93 -5.60 -11.87
N THR A 57 -4.84 -4.62 -10.99
CA THR A 57 -5.46 -4.68 -9.66
C THR A 57 -6.89 -4.14 -9.74
N ARG A 58 -7.89 -5.00 -9.55
CA ARG A 58 -9.32 -4.63 -9.50
C ARG A 58 -9.83 -4.69 -8.07
N ARG A 59 -10.69 -3.75 -7.70
CA ARG A 59 -11.46 -3.88 -6.47
C ARG A 59 -12.75 -4.65 -6.73
N ARG A 60 -12.99 -5.69 -5.94
CA ARG A 60 -14.24 -6.46 -5.94
C ARG A 60 -14.82 -6.51 -4.53
N PHE A 61 -16.11 -6.81 -4.45
CA PHE A 61 -16.74 -7.19 -3.20
C PHE A 61 -16.62 -8.71 -3.05
N ASP A 62 -16.20 -9.18 -1.89
CA ASP A 62 -16.33 -10.59 -1.53
C ASP A 62 -17.80 -10.94 -1.23
N GLU A 63 -18.07 -12.22 -0.97
CA GLU A 63 -19.40 -12.74 -0.63
C GLU A 63 -20.02 -12.10 0.63
N ASN A 64 -19.22 -11.38 1.43
CA ASN A 64 -19.60 -10.71 2.67
C ASN A 64 -19.61 -9.19 2.52
N GLU A 65 -19.63 -8.68 1.27
CA GLU A 65 -19.61 -7.24 0.94
C GLU A 65 -18.35 -6.50 1.42
N ASN A 66 -17.25 -7.21 1.69
CA ASN A 66 -15.97 -6.57 1.99
C ASN A 66 -15.21 -6.24 0.71
N PHE A 67 -14.46 -5.15 0.73
CA PHE A 67 -13.58 -4.78 -0.37
C PHE A 67 -12.32 -5.66 -0.40
N GLU A 68 -12.10 -6.35 -1.52
CA GLU A 68 -10.87 -7.06 -1.84
C GLU A 68 -10.24 -6.49 -3.10
N ASP A 69 -8.91 -6.32 -3.10
CA ASP A 69 -8.16 -6.00 -4.31
C ASP A 69 -7.68 -7.34 -4.92
N VAL A 70 -8.15 -7.67 -6.12
CA VAL A 70 -7.85 -8.89 -6.87
C VAL A 70 -6.90 -8.54 -8.01
N ASP A 71 -5.79 -9.28 -8.08
CA ASP A 71 -4.80 -9.13 -9.14
C ASP A 71 -5.10 -10.10 -10.30
N GLU A 72 -5.26 -9.54 -11.51
CA GLU A 72 -5.57 -10.25 -12.74
C GLU A 72 -4.42 -10.07 -13.74
N GLU A 73 -3.75 -11.15 -14.13
CA GLU A 73 -2.73 -11.11 -15.19
C GLU A 73 -3.39 -10.87 -16.56
N LEU A 74 -2.86 -9.91 -17.31
CA LEU A 74 -3.36 -9.55 -18.63
C LEU A 74 -2.64 -10.33 -19.74
N ASP A 75 -3.39 -10.79 -20.73
CA ASP A 75 -2.91 -11.50 -21.91
C ASP A 75 -2.12 -10.53 -22.80
N PRO A 76 -0.83 -10.79 -23.07
CA PRO A 76 0.01 -9.93 -23.90
C PRO A 76 -0.54 -9.63 -25.30
N SER A 77 -1.33 -10.55 -25.87
CA SER A 77 -1.88 -10.45 -27.23
C SER A 77 -3.14 -9.58 -27.32
N ARG A 78 -3.79 -9.30 -26.19
CA ARG A 78 -5.06 -8.55 -26.16
C ARG A 78 -4.82 -7.05 -26.06
N THR A 79 -5.76 -6.28 -26.58
CA THR A 79 -5.77 -4.81 -26.45
C THR A 79 -6.32 -4.39 -25.09
N LEU A 80 -5.80 -3.28 -24.55
CA LEU A 80 -6.22 -2.75 -23.25
C LEU A 80 -7.70 -2.35 -23.22
N GLY A 81 -8.22 -1.83 -24.34
CA GLY A 81 -9.64 -1.51 -24.50
C GLY A 81 -10.55 -2.73 -24.34
N SER A 82 -10.07 -3.93 -24.66
CA SER A 82 -10.87 -5.17 -24.52
C SER A 82 -11.12 -5.59 -23.07
N TYR A 83 -10.44 -4.99 -22.09
CA TYR A 83 -10.56 -5.32 -20.67
C TYR A 83 -11.61 -4.49 -19.92
N GLY A 84 -12.19 -3.46 -20.56
CA GLY A 84 -13.14 -2.54 -19.90
C GLY A 84 -12.51 -1.88 -18.67
N LEU A 85 -11.28 -1.38 -18.80
CA LEU A 85 -10.52 -0.82 -17.69
C LEU A 85 -11.25 0.40 -17.09
N PRO A 86 -11.40 0.48 -15.75
CA PRO A 86 -11.91 1.70 -15.13
C PRO A 86 -10.93 2.85 -15.37
N HIS A 87 -11.45 4.09 -15.35
CA HIS A 87 -10.61 5.27 -15.47
C HIS A 87 -9.51 5.24 -14.39
N ARG A 88 -8.25 5.34 -14.82
CA ARG A 88 -7.04 5.28 -13.96
C ARG A 88 -6.83 3.92 -13.27
N ALA A 89 -7.20 2.84 -13.95
CA ALA A 89 -6.87 1.48 -13.54
C ALA A 89 -5.38 1.32 -13.19
N LEU A 90 -5.07 0.63 -12.09
CA LEU A 90 -3.69 0.35 -11.69
C LEU A 90 -3.16 -0.87 -12.44
N LEU A 91 -2.12 -0.66 -13.24
CA LEU A 91 -1.38 -1.68 -13.95
C LEU A 91 0.03 -1.77 -13.39
N THR A 92 0.41 -2.95 -12.92
CA THR A 92 1.73 -3.20 -12.35
C THR A 92 2.52 -4.13 -13.26
N LEU A 93 3.72 -3.72 -13.66
CA LEU A 93 4.68 -4.56 -14.41
C LEU A 93 5.41 -5.48 -13.43
N TYR A 94 5.16 -6.78 -13.54
CA TYR A 94 5.83 -7.82 -12.78
C TYR A 94 6.88 -8.51 -13.66
N PRO A 95 8.11 -8.74 -13.18
CA PRO A 95 9.03 -9.63 -13.87
C PRO A 95 8.47 -11.07 -13.84
N ASN A 96 8.58 -11.79 -14.95
CA ASN A 96 8.34 -13.22 -15.03
C ASN A 96 9.55 -13.95 -14.45
N LEU A 97 9.39 -14.40 -13.22
CA LEU A 97 10.46 -15.00 -12.44
C LEU A 97 10.52 -16.50 -12.77
N VAL A 98 11.46 -16.89 -13.62
CA VAL A 98 11.83 -18.31 -13.82
C VAL A 98 12.62 -18.84 -12.63
N ALA A 99 12.61 -20.16 -12.44
CA ALA A 99 13.44 -20.82 -11.43
C ALA A 99 14.92 -20.44 -11.64
N GLY A 100 15.57 -19.90 -10.60
CA GLY A 100 16.94 -19.35 -10.68
C GLY A 100 17.04 -17.82 -10.62
N ALA A 101 15.92 -17.08 -10.69
CA ALA A 101 15.90 -15.61 -10.57
C ALA A 101 16.08 -15.07 -9.13
N GLY A 102 16.76 -15.82 -8.24
CA GLY A 102 16.92 -15.46 -6.82
C GLY A 102 17.59 -14.11 -6.62
N ASP A 103 18.67 -13.85 -7.36
CA ASP A 103 19.44 -12.60 -7.26
C ASP A 103 18.64 -11.39 -7.76
N LEU A 104 17.86 -11.54 -8.84
CA LEU A 104 17.00 -10.48 -9.36
C LEU A 104 15.88 -10.13 -8.38
N LEU A 105 15.28 -11.15 -7.75
CA LEU A 105 14.26 -10.97 -6.72
C LEU A 105 14.80 -10.21 -5.50
N GLU A 106 15.99 -10.60 -5.04
CA GLU A 106 16.65 -9.93 -3.94
C GLU A 106 16.94 -8.46 -4.28
N GLN A 107 17.50 -8.19 -5.46
CA GLN A 107 17.76 -6.81 -5.92
C GLN A 107 16.49 -5.95 -6.03
N LEU A 108 15.41 -6.52 -6.55
CA LEU A 108 14.12 -5.82 -6.65
C LEU A 108 13.51 -5.56 -5.27
N ARG A 109 13.60 -6.52 -4.36
CA ARG A 109 13.16 -6.37 -2.97
C ARG A 109 13.97 -5.31 -2.25
N GLU A 110 15.29 -5.32 -2.37
CA GLU A 110 16.16 -4.29 -1.78
C GLU A 110 15.85 -2.91 -2.34
N LYS A 111 15.64 -2.80 -3.65
CA LYS A 111 15.25 -1.54 -4.30
C LYS A 111 13.89 -1.06 -3.78
N ARG A 112 12.91 -1.95 -3.66
CA ARG A 112 11.60 -1.65 -3.07
C ARG A 112 11.74 -1.13 -1.63
N LEU A 113 12.48 -1.84 -0.77
CA LEU A 113 12.70 -1.45 0.62
C LEU A 113 13.45 -0.10 0.74
N ARG A 114 14.39 0.20 -0.17
CA ARG A 114 15.03 1.52 -0.25
C ARG A 114 14.03 2.63 -0.61
N ASN A 115 13.11 2.38 -1.53
CA ASN A 115 12.06 3.35 -1.88
C ASN A 115 11.11 3.59 -0.71
N GLU A 116 10.70 2.52 -0.01
CA GLU A 116 9.85 2.63 1.19
C GLU A 116 10.53 3.46 2.29
N ARG A 117 11.85 3.28 2.47
CA ARG A 117 12.67 4.09 3.38
C ARG A 117 12.64 5.57 3.00
N ALA A 118 12.90 5.89 1.74
CA ALA A 118 12.90 7.28 1.29
C ALA A 118 11.51 7.92 1.45
N ALA A 119 10.44 7.19 1.13
CA ALA A 119 9.07 7.68 1.25
C ALA A 119 8.67 7.92 2.72
N ILE A 120 8.98 7.00 3.63
CA ILE A 120 8.65 7.18 5.05
C ILE A 120 9.46 8.30 5.71
N GLU A 121 10.72 8.48 5.31
CA GLU A 121 11.55 9.61 5.77
C GLU A 121 10.97 10.96 5.30
N GLN A 122 10.52 11.04 4.04
CA GLN A 122 9.81 12.22 3.52
C GLN A 122 8.48 12.47 4.24
N LEU A 123 7.71 11.43 4.57
CA LEU A 123 6.48 11.56 5.35
C LEU A 123 6.78 12.07 6.76
N ALA A 124 7.75 11.48 7.46
CA ALA A 124 8.12 11.88 8.83
C ALA A 124 8.65 13.31 8.91
N ALA A 125 9.32 13.80 7.86
CA ALA A 125 9.77 15.20 7.80
C ALA A 125 8.62 16.22 7.78
N ARG A 126 7.41 15.82 7.35
CA ARG A 126 6.22 16.70 7.24
C ARG A 126 5.09 16.37 8.20
N LEU A 127 5.08 15.17 8.79
CA LEU A 127 4.04 14.69 9.69
C LEU A 127 4.60 14.68 11.12
N GLU A 128 4.39 15.78 11.85
CA GLU A 128 4.97 16.01 13.19
C GLU A 128 4.78 14.84 14.18
N PRO A 129 3.61 14.16 14.25
CA PRO A 129 3.43 13.03 15.15
C PRO A 129 4.29 11.80 14.82
N LEU A 130 4.90 11.72 13.64
CA LEU A 130 5.64 10.54 13.18
C LEU A 130 7.14 10.79 13.22
N ARG A 131 7.89 9.82 13.76
CA ARG A 131 9.35 9.79 13.70
C ARG A 131 9.83 8.42 13.21
N VAL A 132 10.82 8.42 12.32
CA VAL A 132 11.55 7.21 11.97
C VAL A 132 12.64 6.99 13.01
N LEU A 133 12.51 5.95 13.82
CA LEU A 133 13.57 5.49 14.71
C LEU A 133 14.50 4.63 13.84
N ARG A 134 15.78 4.97 13.76
CA ARG A 134 16.73 4.31 12.84
C ARG A 134 16.57 2.79 12.87
N CYS A 135 16.54 2.17 11.68
CA CYS A 135 16.49 0.73 11.53
C CYS A 135 17.58 0.08 12.36
N HIS A 136 17.20 -0.82 13.27
CA HIS A 136 18.18 -1.62 13.98
C HIS A 136 18.95 -2.47 12.96
N PRO A 137 20.27 -2.66 13.09
CA PRO A 137 21.07 -3.53 12.23
C PRO A 137 20.53 -4.97 12.11
N GLU A 138 19.73 -5.41 13.09
CA GLU A 138 19.09 -6.72 13.12
C GLU A 138 17.84 -6.82 12.22
N PHE A 139 17.26 -5.68 11.83
CA PHE A 139 16.15 -5.61 10.90
C PHE A 139 16.65 -5.27 9.49
N LYS A 140 17.40 -6.19 8.86
CA LYS A 140 17.80 -6.05 7.44
C LYS A 140 16.61 -5.77 6.51
N SER A 141 15.40 -6.15 6.93
CA SER A 141 14.15 -5.93 6.19
C SER A 141 12.99 -5.39 7.06
N GLY A 142 13.28 -4.51 8.02
CA GLY A 142 12.24 -3.89 8.84
C GLY A 142 12.47 -2.42 9.20
N PHE A 143 11.40 -1.77 9.63
CA PHE A 143 11.34 -0.36 10.01
C PHE A 143 10.91 -0.23 11.47
N ALA A 144 11.50 0.72 12.19
CA ALA A 144 11.07 1.10 13.52
C ALA A 144 10.50 2.53 13.47
N LEU A 145 9.25 2.69 13.90
CA LEU A 145 8.56 3.99 13.89
C LEU A 145 8.15 4.37 15.31
N GLU A 146 8.19 5.66 15.61
CA GLU A 146 7.63 6.26 16.81
C GLU A 146 6.49 7.20 16.44
N PHE A 147 5.35 7.02 17.11
CA PHE A 147 4.17 7.85 16.99
C PHE A 147 3.94 8.63 18.28
N ARG A 148 3.75 9.95 18.16
CA ARG A 148 3.53 10.88 19.25
C ARG A 148 2.08 11.37 19.24
N CYS A 149 1.19 10.49 19.68
CA CYS A 149 -0.25 10.73 19.70
C CYS A 149 -0.90 10.02 20.89
N PRO A 150 -2.07 10.47 21.35
CA PRO A 150 -2.81 9.76 22.40
C PRO A 150 -3.28 8.39 21.88
N GLY A 151 -3.07 7.36 22.67
CA GLY A 151 -3.58 6.02 22.42
C GLY A 151 -3.83 5.30 23.75
N VAL A 152 -4.74 4.33 23.74
CA VAL A 152 -5.07 3.56 24.95
C VAL A 152 -3.94 2.57 25.23
N THR A 153 -3.33 2.65 26.42
CA THR A 153 -2.24 1.74 26.83
C THR A 153 -2.72 0.64 27.76
N GLU A 154 -3.82 0.88 28.45
CA GLU A 154 -4.39 -0.04 29.44
C GLU A 154 -5.90 0.17 29.55
N LEU A 155 -6.62 -0.90 29.88
CA LEU A 155 -8.05 -0.90 30.14
C LEU A 155 -8.32 -1.60 31.47
N THR A 156 -8.80 -0.85 32.46
CA THR A 156 -9.10 -1.38 33.79
C THR A 156 -10.52 -1.00 34.16
N ALA A 157 -11.39 -1.99 34.35
CA ALA A 157 -12.81 -1.79 34.67
C ALA A 157 -13.51 -0.75 33.77
N GLY A 158 -13.21 -0.74 32.46
CA GLY A 158 -13.79 0.20 31.49
C GLY A 158 -13.16 1.59 31.47
N THR A 159 -12.19 1.88 32.33
CA THR A 159 -11.40 3.11 32.31
C THR A 159 -10.12 2.91 31.50
N ALA A 160 -9.83 3.85 30.60
CA ALA A 160 -8.66 3.80 29.74
C ALA A 160 -7.52 4.69 30.27
N SER A 161 -6.32 4.10 30.36
CA SER A 161 -5.08 4.87 30.52
C SER A 161 -4.58 5.31 29.14
N ILE A 162 -4.18 6.58 29.02
CA ILE A 162 -3.73 7.16 27.75
C ILE A 162 -2.22 7.39 27.74
N GLY A 163 -1.53 6.71 26.84
CA GLY A 163 -0.12 6.94 26.52
C GLY A 163 0.04 7.89 25.32
N ARG A 164 1.19 8.56 25.24
CA ARG A 164 1.49 9.57 24.20
C ARG A 164 2.60 9.19 23.23
N VAL A 165 3.33 8.10 23.51
CA VAL A 165 4.47 7.66 22.71
C VAL A 165 4.29 6.18 22.43
N HIS A 166 4.22 5.83 21.15
CA HIS A 166 3.98 4.46 20.71
C HIS A 166 5.07 4.05 19.72
N ARG A 167 5.74 2.94 19.99
CA ARG A 167 6.81 2.43 19.12
C ARG A 167 6.37 1.17 18.44
N VAL A 168 6.66 1.06 17.14
CA VAL A 168 6.20 -0.03 16.29
C VAL A 168 7.36 -0.56 15.46
N THR A 169 7.47 -1.87 15.36
CA THR A 169 8.34 -2.56 14.39
C THR A 169 7.49 -3.07 13.23
N ILE A 170 7.96 -2.87 12.01
CA ILE A 170 7.35 -3.34 10.77
C ILE A 170 8.37 -4.23 10.09
N THR A 171 8.03 -5.49 9.81
CA THR A 171 8.95 -6.46 9.19
C THR A 171 8.35 -6.98 7.90
N TYR A 172 9.11 -6.88 6.80
CA TYR A 172 8.71 -7.40 5.51
C TYR A 172 9.22 -8.84 5.33
N PRO A 173 8.37 -9.75 4.80
CA PRO A 173 8.78 -11.11 4.53
C PRO A 173 9.83 -11.16 3.39
N VAL A 174 10.45 -12.33 3.19
CA VAL A 174 11.52 -12.52 2.21
C VAL A 174 11.02 -12.40 0.77
N ASP A 175 9.76 -12.69 0.55
CA ASP A 175 9.08 -12.68 -0.74
C ASP A 175 8.41 -11.34 -1.06
N PHE A 176 8.45 -10.36 -0.16
CA PHE A 176 8.01 -9.00 -0.45
C PHE A 176 8.76 -8.40 -1.66
N PRO A 177 8.10 -7.67 -2.57
CA PRO A 177 6.69 -7.25 -2.57
C PRO A 177 5.73 -8.16 -3.37
N ARG A 178 5.84 -9.51 -3.25
CA ARG A 178 4.96 -10.39 -4.02
C ARG A 178 3.49 -10.15 -3.62
N PRO A 179 2.53 -10.24 -4.56
CA PRO A 179 1.11 -10.21 -4.24
C PRO A 179 0.77 -11.23 -3.15
N GLY A 180 -0.14 -10.86 -2.24
CA GLY A 180 -0.47 -11.63 -1.03
C GLY A 180 0.52 -11.53 0.13
N THR A 181 1.68 -10.87 -0.03
CA THR A 181 2.69 -10.75 1.05
C THR A 181 2.53 -9.44 1.82
N ALA A 182 2.05 -9.51 3.06
CA ALA A 182 1.87 -8.34 3.91
C ALA A 182 3.00 -8.18 4.93
N PRO A 183 3.39 -6.96 5.31
CA PRO A 183 4.30 -6.75 6.41
C PRO A 183 3.66 -7.17 7.75
N SER A 184 4.48 -7.70 8.65
CA SER A 184 4.09 -7.89 10.05
C SER A 184 4.31 -6.59 10.82
N VAL A 185 3.33 -6.16 11.61
CA VAL A 185 3.39 -4.95 12.42
C VAL A 185 3.22 -5.32 13.88
N ARG A 186 4.12 -4.87 14.75
CA ARG A 186 4.08 -5.15 16.18
C ARG A 186 4.38 -3.90 17.02
N PHE A 187 3.57 -3.66 18.04
CA PHE A 187 3.84 -2.62 19.03
C PHE A 187 4.91 -3.08 20.04
N VAL A 188 5.94 -2.24 20.21
CA VAL A 188 7.00 -2.40 21.20
C VAL A 188 6.57 -1.82 22.55
N THR A 189 5.75 -0.76 22.53
CA THR A 189 5.12 -0.18 23.71
C THR A 189 3.78 -0.85 24.02
N PRO A 190 3.30 -0.81 25.27
CA PRO A 190 1.94 -1.25 25.59
C PRO A 190 0.89 -0.46 24.77
N ILE A 191 -0.10 -1.16 24.24
CA ILE A 191 -1.27 -0.56 23.59
C ILE A 191 -2.46 -1.53 23.74
N ARG A 192 -3.66 -0.99 23.91
CA ARG A 192 -4.92 -1.74 23.83
C ARG A 192 -5.72 -1.18 22.67
N HIS A 193 -6.03 -2.04 21.70
CA HIS A 193 -6.78 -1.67 20.52
C HIS A 193 -7.54 -2.90 20.01
N PRO A 194 -8.77 -2.77 19.48
CA PRO A 194 -9.56 -3.90 19.01
C PRO A 194 -8.84 -4.83 18.03
N HIS A 195 -7.88 -4.31 17.26
CA HIS A 195 -7.10 -5.02 16.24
C HIS A 195 -5.64 -5.30 16.63
N VAL A 196 -5.30 -5.25 17.92
CA VAL A 196 -3.98 -5.62 18.41
C VAL A 196 -4.11 -6.80 19.34
N PHE A 197 -3.40 -7.89 19.03
CA PHE A 197 -3.40 -9.08 19.87
C PHE A 197 -2.74 -8.76 21.22
N THR A 198 -3.42 -9.09 22.33
CA THR A 198 -2.94 -8.77 23.68
C THR A 198 -1.69 -9.55 24.08
N HIS A 199 -1.51 -10.76 23.54
CA HIS A 199 -0.43 -11.67 23.94
C HIS A 199 0.94 -11.30 23.35
N ASP A 200 0.99 -10.79 22.12
CA ASP A 200 2.25 -10.48 21.42
C ASP A 200 2.32 -9.06 20.84
N ARG A 201 1.23 -8.30 20.94
CA ARG A 201 1.06 -6.92 20.44
C ARG A 201 1.22 -6.80 18.93
N THR A 202 1.02 -7.89 18.20
CA THR A 202 0.96 -7.89 16.74
C THR A 202 -0.38 -7.29 16.29
N VAL A 203 -0.35 -6.50 15.22
CA VAL A 203 -1.54 -5.89 14.63
C VAL A 203 -2.20 -6.89 13.68
N CYS A 204 -3.49 -7.13 13.88
CA CYS A 204 -4.33 -7.78 12.89
C CYS A 204 -4.61 -6.77 11.76
N LEU A 205 -3.94 -6.93 10.61
CA LEU A 205 -4.15 -6.07 9.44
C LEU A 205 -5.42 -6.43 8.64
N GLY A 206 -6.18 -7.44 9.09
CA GLY A 206 -7.37 -7.98 8.44
C GLY A 206 -7.05 -8.84 7.21
N LYS A 207 -8.08 -9.45 6.60
CA LYS A 207 -7.96 -10.21 5.34
C LYS A 207 -7.54 -9.32 4.16
N ALA A 208 -7.84 -8.03 4.22
CA ALA A 208 -7.47 -7.04 3.21
C ALA A 208 -6.04 -6.49 3.37
N ALA A 209 -5.12 -7.27 3.95
CA ALA A 209 -3.72 -6.89 4.03
C ALA A 209 -3.17 -6.72 2.60
N LYS A 210 -3.11 -5.48 2.13
CA LYS A 210 -2.73 -5.18 0.75
C LYS A 210 -1.24 -5.40 0.63
N ALA A 211 -0.86 -6.42 -0.15
CA ALA A 211 0.52 -6.79 -0.37
C ALA A 211 1.41 -5.65 -0.90
N ASN A 212 0.77 -4.61 -1.45
CA ASN A 212 1.43 -3.43 -2.02
C ASN A 212 1.00 -2.11 -1.34
N GLU A 213 0.51 -2.13 -0.09
CA GLU A 213 0.32 -0.86 0.63
C GLU A 213 1.70 -0.19 0.84
N PRO A 214 1.93 1.05 0.34
CA PRO A 214 3.17 1.77 0.61
C PRO A 214 3.33 2.01 2.10
N LEU A 215 4.56 1.95 2.61
CA LEU A 215 4.89 2.09 4.03
C LEU A 215 4.37 3.41 4.61
N GLU A 216 4.36 4.49 3.83
CA GLU A 216 3.77 5.77 4.23
C GLU A 216 2.26 5.67 4.51
N GLN A 217 1.50 4.91 3.72
CA GLN A 217 0.07 4.68 3.93
C GLN A 217 -0.16 3.76 5.12
N LEU A 218 0.65 2.71 5.25
CA LEU A 218 0.64 1.84 6.42
C LEU A 218 0.94 2.63 7.71
N ALA A 219 1.93 3.53 7.69
CA ALA A 219 2.26 4.39 8.82
C ALA A 219 1.11 5.34 9.19
N ILE A 220 0.45 5.95 8.21
CA ILE A 220 -0.77 6.75 8.43
C ILE A 220 -1.86 5.88 9.08
N ARG A 221 -2.08 4.67 8.56
CA ARG A 221 -3.06 3.71 9.08
C ARG A 221 -2.75 3.30 10.52
N ILE A 222 -1.48 3.04 10.84
CA ILE A 222 -1.03 2.75 12.22
C ILE A 222 -1.27 3.96 13.14
N GLY A 223 -0.96 5.19 12.70
CA GLY A 223 -1.24 6.39 13.47
C GLY A 223 -2.73 6.56 13.80
N ARG A 224 -3.59 6.35 12.80
CA ARG A 224 -5.05 6.35 12.95
C ARG A 224 -5.54 5.24 13.89
N LEU A 225 -4.96 4.05 13.79
CA LEU A 225 -5.23 2.92 14.67
C LEU A 225 -4.88 3.26 16.13
N ILE A 226 -3.72 3.88 16.38
CA ILE A 226 -3.32 4.31 17.73
C ILE A 226 -4.34 5.28 18.32
N THR A 227 -4.85 6.21 17.50
CA THR A 227 -5.88 7.18 17.92
C THR A 227 -7.30 6.59 17.94
N CYS A 228 -7.46 5.28 17.75
CA CYS A 228 -8.75 4.60 17.70
C CYS A 228 -9.72 5.23 16.68
N ASP A 229 -9.25 5.47 15.45
CA ASP A 229 -10.10 5.99 14.38
C ASP A 229 -11.26 5.02 14.06
N PRO A 230 -12.53 5.45 14.21
CA PRO A 230 -13.68 4.57 14.00
C PRO A 230 -13.78 3.98 12.59
N GLU A 231 -13.23 4.64 11.56
CA GLU A 231 -13.27 4.14 10.18
C GLU A 231 -12.40 2.88 9.99
N LEU A 232 -11.48 2.60 10.91
CA LEU A 232 -10.62 1.42 10.87
C LEU A 232 -11.15 0.26 11.73
N PHE A 233 -12.31 0.41 12.37
CA PHE A 233 -12.89 -0.64 13.19
C PHE A 233 -13.63 -1.66 12.32
N ASP A 234 -13.16 -2.90 12.34
CA ASP A 234 -13.78 -4.06 11.70
C ASP A 234 -14.30 -5.04 12.77
N PRO A 235 -15.63 -5.14 12.98
CA PRO A 235 -16.20 -6.12 13.92
C PRO A 235 -15.81 -7.57 13.63
N GLY A 236 -15.46 -7.92 12.38
CA GLY A 236 -15.11 -9.27 11.95
C GLY A 236 -13.66 -9.69 12.25
N SER A 237 -12.78 -8.74 12.60
CA SER A 237 -11.34 -8.98 12.80
C SER A 237 -10.84 -8.57 14.19
N VAL A 238 -11.68 -8.65 15.22
CA VAL A 238 -11.35 -8.26 16.60
C VAL A 238 -10.33 -9.23 17.23
N ALA A 239 -9.19 -8.69 17.64
CA ALA A 239 -8.13 -9.35 18.40
C ALA A 239 -8.19 -9.08 19.93
N ASP A 240 -8.84 -7.99 20.35
CA ASP A 240 -9.03 -7.61 21.76
C ASP A 240 -10.50 -7.22 22.02
N PRO A 241 -11.32 -8.14 22.57
CA PRO A 241 -12.74 -7.91 22.83
C PRO A 241 -13.02 -6.78 23.83
N ASP A 242 -12.16 -6.58 24.83
CA ASP A 242 -12.36 -5.53 25.84
C ASP A 242 -12.10 -4.15 25.23
N ALA A 243 -11.05 -4.03 24.41
CA ALA A 243 -10.81 -2.81 23.64
C ALA A 243 -11.94 -2.55 22.64
N ALA A 244 -12.50 -3.58 22.01
CA ALA A 244 -13.66 -3.43 21.11
C ALA A 244 -14.89 -2.92 21.85
N ARG A 245 -15.14 -3.39 23.08
CA ARG A 245 -16.24 -2.90 23.91
C ARG A 245 -16.01 -1.44 24.32
N TRP A 246 -14.79 -1.12 24.76
CA TRP A 246 -14.44 0.25 25.14
C TRP A 246 -14.58 1.23 23.96
N LEU A 247 -14.09 0.86 22.78
CA LEU A 247 -14.17 1.69 21.58
C LEU A 247 -15.63 2.01 21.24
N ARG A 248 -16.52 0.99 21.21
CA ARG A 248 -17.95 1.17 20.92
C ARG A 248 -18.62 2.12 21.91
N SER A 249 -18.30 2.00 23.20
CA SER A 249 -18.86 2.88 24.24
C SER A 249 -18.32 4.31 24.22
N ASN A 250 -17.26 4.59 23.45
CA ASN A 250 -16.60 5.90 23.40
C ASN A 250 -16.56 6.51 22.00
N MET A 251 -17.35 6.02 21.03
CA MET A 251 -17.31 6.46 19.62
C MET A 251 -17.41 7.98 19.45
N ASN A 252 -18.16 8.67 20.30
CA ASN A 252 -18.33 10.13 20.27
C ASN A 252 -17.08 10.93 20.71
N ARG A 253 -16.03 10.26 21.19
CA ARG A 253 -14.77 10.85 21.66
C ARG A 253 -13.59 10.49 20.76
N LEU A 254 -13.85 9.80 19.66
CA LEU A 254 -12.84 9.29 18.74
C LEU A 254 -12.81 10.09 17.42
N PRO A 255 -11.66 10.19 16.74
CA PRO A 255 -10.35 9.70 17.14
C PRO A 255 -9.76 10.50 18.33
N LEU A 256 -8.98 9.82 19.17
CA LEU A 256 -8.30 10.42 20.30
C LEU A 256 -7.36 11.55 19.83
N GLY A 257 -7.50 12.73 20.42
CA GLY A 257 -6.66 13.89 20.08
C GLY A 257 -6.96 14.53 18.72
N GLY A 258 -8.08 14.15 18.08
CA GLY A 258 -8.53 14.66 16.78
C GLY A 258 -7.90 13.96 15.58
N ALA A 259 -8.33 14.31 14.37
CA ALA A 259 -7.82 13.78 13.12
C ALA A 259 -6.42 14.34 12.80
N ARG A 260 -5.40 13.80 13.48
CA ARG A 260 -3.98 14.21 13.32
C ARG A 260 -3.25 13.50 12.19
N PHE A 261 -3.77 12.35 11.79
CA PHE A 261 -3.31 11.59 10.65
C PHE A 261 -4.30 11.86 9.53
N GLY A 262 -3.81 12.30 8.36
CA GLY A 262 -4.68 12.48 7.19
C GLY A 262 -5.39 11.17 6.85
N GLN A 263 -6.43 11.23 6.01
CA GLN A 263 -7.01 9.99 5.50
C GLN A 263 -5.94 9.17 4.81
N VAL A 264 -6.00 7.83 4.98
CA VAL A 264 -5.25 6.91 4.12
C VAL A 264 -5.61 7.33 2.71
N ARG A 265 -4.63 7.83 1.94
CA ARG A 265 -4.91 8.23 0.57
C ARG A 265 -5.42 6.97 -0.11
N ARG A 266 -6.64 7.03 -0.65
CA ARG A 266 -7.09 6.01 -1.59
C ARG A 266 -5.94 5.82 -2.59
N PRO A 267 -5.44 4.59 -2.82
CA PRO A 267 -4.52 4.37 -3.93
C PRO A 267 -5.19 4.94 -5.19
N GLY A 268 -4.73 6.12 -5.64
CA GLY A 268 -5.53 6.93 -6.57
C GLY A 268 -5.29 8.44 -6.53
N THR A 269 -4.90 9.03 -5.39
CA THR A 269 -4.68 10.49 -5.33
C THR A 269 -3.33 10.88 -4.70
N PRO A 270 -2.26 11.02 -5.51
CA PRO A 270 -0.97 11.57 -5.05
C PRO A 270 -0.80 13.05 -5.44
N PRO A 271 0.29 13.73 -5.01
CA PRO A 271 0.80 14.91 -5.71
C PRO A 271 0.88 14.63 -7.22
N THR A 272 0.85 15.68 -8.05
CA THR A 272 0.86 15.63 -9.52
C THR A 272 1.74 14.48 -10.03
N ARG A 273 1.12 13.33 -10.36
CA ARG A 273 1.81 12.26 -11.06
C ARG A 273 2.26 12.86 -12.39
N PRO A 274 3.46 12.56 -12.89
CA PRO A 274 3.76 12.91 -14.26
C PRO A 274 2.72 12.21 -15.14
N THR A 275 1.90 13.01 -15.83
CA THR A 275 1.03 12.53 -16.89
C THR A 275 1.91 12.36 -18.12
N MET A 276 1.88 11.17 -18.70
CA MET A 276 2.59 10.81 -19.91
C MET A 276 1.57 10.50 -21.00
N THR A 277 1.81 11.03 -22.19
CA THR A 277 1.13 10.54 -23.39
C THR A 277 1.77 9.22 -23.84
N TRP A 278 1.07 8.48 -24.70
CA TRP A 278 1.63 7.29 -25.34
C TRP A 278 2.92 7.56 -26.12
N LYS A 279 3.07 8.78 -26.64
CA LYS A 279 4.31 9.22 -27.29
C LYS A 279 5.46 9.29 -26.28
N ASP A 280 5.24 9.95 -25.14
CA ASP A 280 6.24 10.13 -24.08
C ASP A 280 6.70 8.80 -23.45
N LEU A 281 5.86 7.76 -23.51
CA LEU A 281 6.19 6.42 -23.02
C LEU A 281 7.00 5.61 -24.04
N ARG A 282 6.88 5.86 -25.34
CA ARG A 282 7.61 5.10 -26.38
C ARG A 282 8.99 5.68 -26.71
N GLU A 283 9.20 6.95 -26.40
CA GLU A 283 10.49 7.66 -26.56
C GLU A 283 11.46 7.33 -25.42
#